data_AF-A0A1L9AUF5-F1
#
_entry.id   AF-A0A1L9AUF5-F1
#
_cell.length_a   1.000
_cell.length_b   1.000
_cell.length_c   1.000
_cell.angle_alpha   90.00
_cell.angle_beta   90.00
_cell.angle_gamma   90.00
#
_symmetry.space_group_name_H-M   'P 1'
#
loop_
_entity.id
_entity.type
_entity.pdbx_description
1 polymer ?
#
loop_
_entity_poly.entity_id
_entity_poly.type
_entity_poly.pdbx_seq_one_letter_code
_entity_poly.pdbx_strand_id
1 'polypeptide(L)'
;MDCTRCGACCVAPDIAALDKPLGLRCPHLGPDNLCTVYERRPQVCRDYQPDAVCRLIEAPTLEERVHKYLALFELTAEADDVRQRGCYSMRQARSG
;
A
#
# COMPACT_ATOMS: atom_id res chain seq x y z
N MET A 1 3.53 10.44 15.80
CA MET A 1 3.84 11.32 14.64
C MET A 1 2.53 11.61 13.94
N ASP A 2 2.33 12.79 13.38
CA ASP A 2 1.10 13.08 12.64
C ASP A 2 1.16 12.47 11.24
N CYS A 3 0.00 12.14 10.68
CA CYS A 3 -0.08 11.63 9.31
C CYS A 3 0.25 12.76 8.32
N THR A 4 1.32 12.60 7.55
CA THR A 4 1.75 13.56 6.53
C THR A 4 1.07 13.37 5.18
N ARG A 5 0.11 12.43 5.08
CA ARG A 5 -0.51 12.02 3.81
C ARG A 5 0.50 11.50 2.77
N CYS A 6 1.63 10.93 3.22
CA CYS A 6 2.67 10.35 2.36
C CYS A 6 2.24 9.11 1.55
N GLY A 7 1.01 8.62 1.70
CA GLY A 7 0.51 7.47 0.95
C GLY A 7 1.10 6.11 1.38
N ALA A 8 1.94 6.03 2.42
CA ALA A 8 2.48 4.77 2.94
C ALA A 8 1.39 3.73 3.22
N CYS A 9 0.34 4.10 3.96
CA CYS A 9 -0.82 3.23 4.19
C CYS A 9 -1.58 2.83 2.91
N CYS A 10 -1.50 3.63 1.84
CA CYS A 10 -2.14 3.33 0.56
C CYS A 10 -1.29 2.38 -0.31
N VAL A 11 0.02 2.34 -0.11
CA VAL A 11 0.94 1.40 -0.80
C VAL A 11 1.31 0.19 0.07
N ALA A 12 0.93 0.19 1.34
CA ALA A 12 1.23 -0.88 2.28
C ALA A 12 0.88 -2.27 1.73
N PRO A 13 1.74 -3.27 1.99
CA PRO A 13 1.57 -4.66 1.68
C PRO A 13 0.40 -5.21 2.49
N ASP A 14 -0.31 -6.15 1.88
CA ASP A 14 -1.51 -6.83 2.35
C ASP A 14 -2.04 -6.40 3.73
N ILE A 15 -3.11 -5.61 3.71
CA ILE A 15 -4.04 -5.64 4.82
C ILE A 15 -5.22 -6.47 4.35
N ALA A 16 -5.38 -7.68 4.90
CA ALA A 16 -6.43 -8.61 4.49
C ALA A 16 -7.83 -7.97 4.53
N ALA A 17 -8.04 -6.97 5.38
CA ALA A 17 -9.28 -6.18 5.48
C ALA A 17 -9.51 -5.18 4.32
N LEU A 18 -8.50 -4.90 3.48
CA LEU A 18 -8.58 -4.04 2.29
C LEU A 18 -8.69 -4.82 0.97
N ASP A 19 -8.59 -6.16 0.99
CA ASP A 19 -8.62 -7.04 -0.19
C ASP A 19 -7.64 -6.62 -1.32
N LYS A 20 -6.53 -5.99 -0.93
CA LYS A 20 -5.58 -5.34 -1.83
C LYS A 20 -4.32 -6.20 -1.99
N PRO A 21 -3.98 -6.68 -3.20
CA PRO A 21 -2.78 -7.46 -3.40
C PRO A 21 -1.51 -6.71 -3.05
N LEU A 22 -0.50 -7.49 -2.64
CA LEU A 22 0.85 -7.01 -2.41
C LEU A 22 1.38 -6.27 -3.64
N GLY A 23 2.00 -5.11 -3.43
CA GLY A 23 2.62 -4.32 -4.50
C GLY A 23 1.65 -3.60 -5.44
N LEU A 24 0.32 -3.73 -5.24
CA LEU A 24 -0.65 -2.99 -6.04
C LEU A 24 -0.99 -1.61 -5.45
N ARG A 25 -1.59 -0.78 -6.29
CA ARG A 25 -2.09 0.56 -5.93
C ARG A 25 -3.43 0.45 -5.20
N CYS A 26 -3.61 1.21 -4.12
CA CYS A 26 -4.94 1.38 -3.50
C CYS A 26 -5.89 2.13 -4.46
N PRO A 27 -7.15 1.67 -4.64
CA PRO A 27 -8.12 2.32 -5.54
C PRO A 27 -8.49 3.74 -5.11
N HIS A 28 -8.39 4.06 -3.81
CA HIS A 28 -8.64 5.40 -3.27
C HIS A 28 -7.44 6.34 -3.35
N LEU A 29 -6.30 5.90 -3.90
CA LEU A 29 -5.18 6.80 -4.12
C LEU A 29 -5.46 7.67 -5.35
N GLY A 30 -5.25 8.97 -5.26
CA GLY A 30 -5.37 9.93 -6.36
C GLY A 30 -4.10 9.98 -7.23
N PRO A 31 -4.16 10.63 -8.40
CA PRO A 31 -2.99 10.83 -9.26
C PRO A 31 -1.91 11.73 -8.61
N ASP A 32 -2.31 12.53 -7.62
CA ASP A 32 -1.46 13.36 -6.76
C ASP A 32 -0.81 12.58 -5.60
N ASN A 33 -0.99 11.27 -5.56
CA ASN A 33 -0.56 10.38 -4.47
C ASN A 33 -1.17 10.73 -3.11
N LEU A 34 -2.36 11.36 -3.09
CA LEU A 34 -3.14 11.61 -1.89
C LEU A 34 -4.36 10.68 -1.82
N CYS A 35 -4.77 10.32 -0.61
CA CYS A 35 -5.97 9.50 -0.41
C CYS A 35 -7.22 10.35 -0.65
N THR A 36 -8.02 10.01 -1.65
CA THR A 36 -9.24 10.76 -2.02
C THR A 36 -10.37 10.62 -0.99
N VAL A 37 -10.26 9.65 -0.08
CA VAL A 37 -11.23 9.40 1.01
C VAL A 37 -10.62 9.63 2.39
N TYR A 38 -9.56 10.44 2.51
CA TYR A 38 -8.78 10.60 3.75
C TYR A 38 -9.63 10.79 5.03
N GLU A 39 -10.64 11.67 4.97
CA GLU A 39 -11.54 11.96 6.10
C GLU A 39 -12.54 10.83 6.39
N ARG A 40 -12.85 10.01 5.38
CA ARG A 40 -13.78 8.89 5.44
C ARG A 40 -13.08 7.53 5.42
N ARG A 41 -11.78 7.50 5.76
CA ARG A 41 -10.97 6.28 5.76
C ARG A 41 -11.65 5.19 6.62
N PRO A 42 -11.73 3.95 6.11
CA PRO A 42 -12.25 2.83 6.88
C PRO A 42 -11.32 2.54 8.07
N GLN A 43 -11.84 1.83 9.07
CA GLN A 43 -11.14 1.59 10.35
C GLN A 43 -9.74 1.02 10.13
N VAL A 44 -9.59 0.04 9.25
CA VAL A 44 -8.30 -0.54 8.86
C VAL A 44 -7.24 0.49 8.44
N CYS A 45 -7.63 1.55 7.72
CA CYS A 45 -6.71 2.62 7.32
C CYS A 45 -6.41 3.61 8.46
N ARG A 46 -7.28 3.69 9.48
CA ARG A 46 -7.07 4.49 10.70
C ARG A 46 -6.23 3.75 11.72
N ASP A 47 -6.30 2.42 11.75
CA ASP A 47 -5.49 1.56 12.60
C ASP A 47 -4.02 1.60 12.19
N TYR A 48 -3.72 1.89 10.91
CA TYR A 48 -2.37 2.20 10.46
C TYR A 48 -1.89 3.51 11.08
N GLN A 49 -1.10 3.41 12.14
CA GLN A 49 -0.54 4.57 12.85
C GLN A 49 0.67 5.14 12.12
N PRO A 50 0.77 6.48 11.95
CA PRO A 50 1.94 7.10 11.35
C PRO A 50 3.21 6.93 12.20
N ASP A 51 4.27 6.47 11.56
CA ASP A 51 5.58 6.19 12.16
C ASP A 51 6.74 6.61 11.23
N ALA A 52 7.96 6.14 11.52
CA ALA A 52 9.14 6.45 10.71
C ALA A 52 9.06 5.91 9.28
N VAL A 53 8.32 4.82 9.05
CA VAL A 53 8.12 4.19 7.74
C VAL A 53 7.46 5.18 6.78
N CYS A 54 6.57 6.04 7.28
CA CYS A 54 5.93 7.09 6.49
C CYS A 54 6.92 8.02 5.77
N ARG A 55 8.05 8.38 6.42
CA ARG A 55 9.07 9.24 5.79
C ARG A 55 9.98 8.46 4.85
N LEU A 56 10.29 7.21 5.18
CA LEU A 56 11.13 6.35 4.36
C LEU A 56 10.48 6.04 3.01
N ILE A 57 9.15 5.91 2.98
CA ILE A 57 8.39 5.62 1.77
C ILE A 57 8.16 6.86 0.91
N GLU A 58 8.15 8.06 1.50
CA GLU A 58 7.81 9.29 0.78
C GLU A 58 8.69 9.45 -0.48
N ALA A 59 8.01 9.66 -1.61
CA ALA A 59 8.62 9.76 -2.92
C ALA A 59 7.73 10.55 -3.90
N PRO A 60 8.31 11.14 -4.96
CA PRO A 60 7.57 11.86 -5.99
C PRO A 60 6.58 10.98 -6.76
N THR A 61 6.93 9.71 -7.00
CA THR A 61 6.12 8.80 -7.81
C THR A 61 5.52 7.68 -6.98
N LEU A 62 4.35 7.18 -7.40
CA LEU A 62 3.72 6.03 -6.77
C LEU A 62 4.57 4.77 -6.86
N GLU A 63 5.16 4.53 -8.03
CA GLU A 63 6.02 3.37 -8.29
C GLU A 63 7.20 3.34 -7.31
N GLU A 64 7.83 4.49 -7.08
CA GLU A 64 8.92 4.60 -6.12
C GLU A 64 8.44 4.38 -4.67
N ARG A 65 7.24 4.86 -4.30
CA ARG A 65 6.66 4.57 -2.97
C ARG A 65 6.44 3.07 -2.77
N VAL A 66 5.90 2.40 -3.78
CA VAL A 66 5.70 0.94 -3.76
C VAL A 66 7.04 0.22 -3.65
N HIS A 67 8.03 0.61 -4.47
CA HIS A 67 9.36 0.01 -4.45
C HIS A 67 10.06 0.20 -3.09
N LYS A 68 10.05 1.41 -2.53
CA LYS A 68 10.62 1.70 -1.20
C LYS A 68 9.95 0.88 -0.11
N TYR A 69 8.63 0.72 -0.16
CA TYR A 69 7.91 -0.11 0.80
C TYR A 69 8.34 -1.57 0.68
N LEU A 70 8.26 -2.14 -0.52
CA LEU A 70 8.62 -3.55 -0.75
C LEU A 70 10.07 -3.83 -0.34
N ALA A 71 11.00 -2.93 -0.67
CA ALA A 71 12.40 -3.05 -0.25
C ALA A 71 12.57 -2.99 1.27
N LEU A 72 11.87 -2.08 1.96
CA LEU A 72 11.95 -1.93 3.42
C LEU A 72 11.51 -3.19 4.18
N PHE A 73 10.56 -3.95 3.62
CA PHE A 73 10.02 -5.16 4.22
C PHE A 73 10.49 -6.46 3.53
N GLU A 74 11.43 -6.35 2.58
CA GLU A 74 11.98 -7.48 1.82
C GLU A 74 10.93 -8.30 1.04
N LEU A 75 9.89 -7.62 0.51
CA LEU A 75 8.73 -8.24 -0.16
C LEU A 75 8.74 -8.14 -1.69
N THR A 76 9.87 -7.75 -2.30
CA THR A 76 9.94 -7.49 -3.74
C THR A 76 9.66 -8.75 -4.57
N ALA A 77 10.21 -9.90 -4.18
CA ALA A 77 10.04 -11.16 -4.91
C ALA A 77 8.58 -11.65 -4.87
N GLU A 78 7.95 -11.56 -3.71
CA GLU A 78 6.55 -11.92 -3.50
C GLU A 78 5.61 -11.00 -4.30
N ALA A 79 5.90 -9.71 -4.35
CA ALA A 79 5.12 -8.76 -5.14
C ALA A 79 5.23 -9.06 -6.65
N ASP A 80 6.41 -9.45 -7.13
CA ASP A 80 6.63 -9.81 -8.53
C ASP A 80 5.89 -11.10 -8.90
N ASP A 81 5.90 -12.08 -8.02
CA ASP A 81 5.15 -13.32 -8.20
C ASP A 81 3.63 -13.08 -8.25
N VAL A 82 3.09 -12.28 -7.31
CA VAL A 82 1.67 -11.84 -7.33
C VAL A 82 1.32 -11.16 -8.65
N ARG A 83 2.22 -10.31 -9.18
CA ARG A 83 2.03 -9.62 -10.46
C ARG A 83 2.04 -10.59 -11.64
N GLN A 84 2.94 -11.57 -11.66
CA GLN A 84 3.04 -12.59 -12.72
C GLN A 84 1.81 -13.50 -12.74
N ARG A 85 1.26 -13.84 -11.57
CA ARG A 85 0.03 -14.62 -11.45
C ARG A 85 -1.24 -13.84 -11.83
N GLY A 86 -1.15 -12.51 -11.96
CA GLY A 86 -2.29 -11.66 -12.30
C GLY A 86 -3.35 -11.57 -11.20
N CYS A 87 -2.99 -11.78 -9.92
CA CYS A 87 -3.96 -11.70 -8.83
C CYS A 87 -4.35 -10.24 -8.54
N TYR A 88 -5.64 -9.93 -8.71
CA TYR A 88 -6.20 -8.58 -8.49
C TYR A 88 -6.78 -8.38 -7.08
N SER A 89 -6.87 -9.44 -6.27
CA SER A 89 -7.32 -9.39 -4.86
C SER A 89 -6.55 -10.37 -3.97
N MET A 90 -6.45 -10.06 -2.66
CA MET A 90 -5.79 -10.94 -1.69
C MET A 90 -6.58 -12.21 -1.41
N ARG A 91 -7.91 -12.14 -1.52
CA ARG A 91 -8.77 -13.35 -1.45
C ARG A 91 -8.42 -14.34 -2.56
N GLN A 92 -8.19 -13.87 -3.78
CA GLN A 92 -7.75 -14.75 -4.88
C GLN A 92 -6.35 -15.32 -4.63
N ALA A 93 -5.41 -14.50 -4.15
CA ALA A 93 -4.04 -14.95 -3.88
C ALA A 93 -3.92 -16.03 -2.80
N ARG A 94 -4.86 -16.09 -1.84
CA ARG A 94 -4.88 -17.07 -0.74
C ARG A 94 -5.64 -18.37 -1.06
N SER A 95 -6.36 -18.41 -2.18
CA SER A 95 -7.24 -19.52 -2.56
C SER A 95 -6.63 -20.47 -3.60
N GLY A 96 -5.41 -20.20 -4.07
CA GLY A 96 -4.63 -21.03 -5.00
C GLY A 96 -3.35 -21.50 -4.35
#